data_AF-A0A5C9EZ73-F1
#
_entry.id   AF-A0A5C9EZ73-F1
#
_cell.length_a   1.000
_cell.length_b   1.000
_cell.length_c   1.000
_cell.angle_alpha   90.00
_cell.angle_beta   90.00
_cell.angle_gamma   90.00
#
_symmetry.space_group_name_H-M   'P 1'
#
loop_
_entity.id
_entity.type
_entity.pdbx_description
1 polymer ?
#
loop_
_entity_poly.entity_id
_entity_poly.type
_entity_poly.pdbx_seq_one_letter_code
_entity_poly.pdbx_strand_id
1 'polypeptide(L)'
;MPLSEQDIYKFLQNPINERFNSELIDLLIKRVNDLCFKECQVDRIACTLNPMCTRRFLLKLRIKNGLGIEDLPKFCYSVHKGVVERYFKGKTVVYRPSDSYLYLIDFLDIYFHENYRRLNKFLTFKNWDEVDKIINEKIKQGEPIEYFRTQNHVLIKYGDYLHVIFLNEGYAICNANREKIESLELIEGMLKLYAHLSFSEVEIEMNSEDSAVDVQISVPFDVASQVSEDYTISTEEEDEEVEIENHNHYFWRKFPKDLFELSDLCENIHIDKNVYNDLLIKLSINTRTHNYNDKNIKVPLRFRDLKKIIDFLDYIYNKYYVIHLDLV
;
A
#
# COMPACT_ATOMS: atom_id res chain seq x y z
N MET A 1 -9.84 -27.75 -30.81
CA MET A 1 -9.01 -26.71 -30.15
C MET A 1 -9.31 -26.76 -28.66
N PRO A 2 -8.31 -26.61 -27.78
CA PRO A 2 -8.55 -26.51 -26.34
C PRO A 2 -9.33 -25.22 -26.01
N LEU A 3 -10.08 -25.23 -24.90
CA LEU A 3 -10.77 -24.04 -24.38
C LEU A 3 -9.78 -22.93 -24.05
N SER A 4 -10.10 -21.70 -24.43
CA SER A 4 -9.36 -20.50 -24.02
C SER A 4 -10.05 -19.76 -22.87
N GLU A 5 -9.32 -18.88 -22.18
CA GLU A 5 -9.90 -18.00 -21.16
C GLU A 5 -11.06 -17.15 -21.71
N GLN A 6 -10.92 -16.66 -22.95
CA GLN A 6 -11.94 -15.82 -23.59
C GLN A 6 -13.24 -16.57 -23.84
N ASP A 7 -13.16 -17.87 -24.12
CA ASP A 7 -14.35 -18.70 -24.33
C ASP A 7 -15.15 -18.84 -23.02
N ILE A 8 -14.44 -19.04 -21.90
CA ILE A 8 -15.04 -19.11 -20.55
C ILE A 8 -15.68 -17.77 -20.18
N TYR A 9 -14.97 -16.65 -20.38
CA TYR A 9 -15.53 -15.32 -20.08
C TYR A 9 -16.79 -15.02 -20.88
N LYS A 10 -16.79 -15.30 -22.20
CA LYS A 10 -17.96 -15.11 -23.06
C LYS A 10 -19.14 -15.99 -22.62
N PHE A 11 -18.86 -17.22 -22.21
CA PHE A 11 -19.89 -18.14 -21.72
C PHE A 11 -20.55 -17.61 -20.44
N LEU A 12 -19.74 -17.19 -19.46
CA LEU A 12 -20.20 -16.67 -18.17
C LEU A 12 -20.98 -15.36 -18.28
N GLN A 13 -20.65 -14.50 -19.25
CA GLN A 13 -21.34 -13.22 -19.47
C GLN A 13 -22.71 -13.36 -20.14
N ASN A 14 -23.04 -14.53 -20.69
CA ASN A 14 -24.32 -14.74 -21.35
C ASN A 14 -25.41 -15.04 -20.30
N PRO A 15 -26.43 -14.17 -20.15
CA PRO A 15 -27.47 -14.33 -19.12
C PRO A 15 -28.35 -15.56 -19.33
N ILE A 16 -28.43 -16.10 -20.56
CA ILE A 16 -29.20 -17.31 -20.87
C ILE A 16 -28.58 -18.56 -20.22
N ASN A 17 -27.29 -18.49 -19.87
CA ASN A 17 -26.53 -19.63 -19.34
C ASN A 17 -26.55 -19.73 -17.82
N GLU A 18 -27.39 -19.00 -17.08
CA GLU A 18 -27.33 -18.92 -15.61
C GLU A 18 -27.21 -20.29 -14.89
N ARG A 19 -28.00 -21.28 -15.34
CA ARG A 19 -27.92 -22.65 -14.81
C ARG A 19 -26.57 -23.33 -15.11
N PHE A 20 -26.06 -23.19 -16.33
CA PHE A 20 -24.79 -23.77 -16.72
C PHE A 20 -23.60 -23.02 -16.10
N ASN A 21 -23.73 -21.71 -15.84
CA ASN A 21 -22.75 -20.92 -15.12
C ASN A 21 -22.58 -21.45 -13.69
N SER A 22 -23.70 -21.79 -13.03
CA SER A 22 -23.68 -22.41 -11.70
C SER A 22 -22.93 -23.75 -11.72
N GLU A 23 -23.23 -24.62 -12.68
CA GLU A 23 -22.55 -25.92 -12.82
C GLU A 23 -21.03 -25.76 -13.10
N LEU A 24 -20.65 -24.80 -13.95
CA LEU A 24 -19.25 -24.51 -14.23
C LEU A 24 -18.52 -23.97 -13.00
N ILE A 25 -19.18 -23.10 -12.22
CA ILE A 25 -18.66 -22.58 -10.95
C ILE A 25 -18.47 -23.72 -9.95
N ASP A 26 -19.42 -24.66 -9.85
CA ASP A 26 -19.30 -25.83 -8.97
C ASP A 26 -18.10 -26.71 -9.35
N LEU A 27 -17.87 -26.94 -10.64
CA LEU A 27 -16.69 -27.65 -11.13
C LEU A 27 -15.39 -26.92 -10.76
N LEU A 28 -15.36 -25.60 -10.89
CA LEU A 28 -14.21 -24.78 -10.52
C LEU A 28 -13.95 -24.83 -9.00
N ILE A 29 -14.99 -24.65 -8.18
CA ILE A 29 -14.91 -24.74 -6.72
C ILE A 29 -14.38 -26.11 -6.31
N LYS A 30 -14.92 -27.19 -6.89
CA LYS A 30 -14.47 -28.56 -6.63
C LYS A 30 -12.98 -28.73 -6.97
N ARG A 31 -12.54 -28.27 -8.16
CA ARG A 31 -11.14 -28.36 -8.56
C ARG A 31 -10.22 -27.56 -7.63
N VAL A 32 -10.62 -26.34 -7.26
CA VAL A 32 -9.87 -25.47 -6.34
C VAL A 32 -9.76 -26.12 -4.95
N ASN A 33 -10.84 -26.76 -4.47
CA ASN A 33 -10.82 -27.48 -3.20
C ASN A 33 -9.96 -28.73 -3.26
N ASP A 34 -10.03 -29.52 -4.32
CA ASP A 34 -9.16 -30.69 -4.50
C ASP A 34 -7.68 -30.26 -4.53
N LEU A 35 -7.35 -29.22 -5.29
CA LEU A 35 -6.00 -28.65 -5.36
C LEU A 35 -5.50 -28.20 -3.97
N CYS A 36 -6.31 -27.46 -3.21
CA CYS A 36 -5.90 -26.95 -1.89
C CYS A 36 -5.82 -28.06 -0.84
N PHE A 37 -6.86 -28.90 -0.73
CA PHE A 37 -7.07 -29.78 0.41
C PHE A 37 -6.57 -31.20 0.22
N LYS A 38 -6.59 -31.72 -1.02
CA LYS A 38 -6.25 -33.11 -1.33
C LYS A 38 -4.88 -33.25 -1.98
N GLU A 39 -4.41 -32.22 -2.68
CA GLU A 39 -3.12 -32.24 -3.36
C GLU A 39 -2.08 -31.42 -2.59
N CYS A 40 -2.25 -30.09 -2.55
CA CYS A 40 -1.23 -29.18 -2.05
C CYS A 40 -0.93 -29.39 -0.56
N GLN A 41 -1.91 -29.29 0.35
CA GLN A 41 -1.62 -29.36 1.79
C GLN A 41 -1.19 -30.76 2.28
N VAL A 42 -1.49 -31.81 1.51
CA VAL A 42 -1.17 -33.20 1.86
C VAL A 42 0.33 -33.44 1.70
N ASP A 43 0.91 -32.94 0.60
CA ASP A 43 2.36 -32.90 0.44
C ASP A 43 2.95 -31.67 1.14
N ARG A 44 3.39 -31.87 2.39
CA ARG A 44 3.93 -30.79 3.23
C ARG A 44 5.19 -30.13 2.65
N ILE A 45 6.01 -30.89 1.92
CA ILE A 45 7.25 -30.38 1.32
C ILE A 45 6.90 -29.48 0.15
N ALA A 46 6.07 -29.99 -0.79
CA ALA A 46 5.61 -29.21 -1.93
C ALA A 46 4.83 -27.97 -1.46
N CYS A 47 3.92 -28.10 -0.50
CA CYS A 47 3.18 -26.96 0.03
C CYS A 47 4.08 -25.87 0.63
N THR A 48 5.24 -26.24 1.19
CA THR A 48 6.17 -25.29 1.80
C THR A 48 7.04 -24.61 0.75
N LEU A 49 7.64 -25.38 -0.15
CA LEU A 49 8.66 -24.92 -1.09
C LEU A 49 8.08 -24.45 -2.42
N ASN A 50 7.06 -25.13 -2.92
CA ASN A 50 6.45 -24.89 -4.23
C ASN A 50 4.92 -25.10 -4.17
N PRO A 51 4.18 -24.20 -3.51
CA PRO A 51 2.73 -24.34 -3.38
C PRO A 51 2.08 -24.32 -4.77
N MET A 52 1.06 -25.16 -4.96
CA MET A 52 0.36 -25.29 -6.25
C MET A 52 -0.46 -24.06 -6.67
N CYS A 53 -0.38 -22.96 -5.91
CA CYS A 53 -0.94 -21.67 -6.29
C CYS A 53 0.09 -20.57 -6.08
N THR A 54 0.31 -19.78 -7.13
CA THR A 54 1.27 -18.69 -7.16
C THR A 54 0.99 -17.70 -6.03
N ARG A 55 2.01 -17.38 -5.23
CA ARG A 55 1.91 -16.46 -4.08
C ARG A 55 0.75 -16.79 -3.12
N ARG A 56 0.31 -18.05 -3.09
CA ARG A 56 -0.83 -18.51 -2.28
C ARG A 56 -2.11 -17.68 -2.47
N PHE A 57 -2.38 -17.19 -3.69
CA PHE A 57 -3.55 -16.34 -3.96
C PHE A 57 -4.89 -17.00 -3.57
N LEU A 58 -4.96 -18.33 -3.51
CA LEU A 58 -6.13 -19.08 -3.06
C LEU A 58 -6.40 -18.95 -1.56
N LEU A 59 -5.39 -18.66 -0.73
CA LEU A 59 -5.61 -18.28 0.68
C LEU A 59 -6.21 -16.87 0.76
N LYS A 60 -5.61 -15.92 0.04
CA LYS A 60 -6.13 -14.56 -0.09
C LYS A 60 -7.59 -14.56 -0.54
N LEU A 61 -7.93 -15.35 -1.56
CA LEU A 61 -9.30 -15.48 -2.05
C LEU A 61 -10.27 -15.86 -0.92
N ARG A 62 -9.91 -16.85 -0.09
CA ARG A 62 -10.78 -17.30 1.00
C ARG A 62 -10.91 -16.24 2.10
N ILE A 63 -9.79 -15.67 2.55
CA ILE A 63 -9.77 -14.64 3.60
C ILE A 63 -10.58 -13.40 3.18
N LYS A 64 -10.37 -12.89 1.96
CA LYS A 64 -11.11 -11.72 1.46
C LYS A 64 -12.62 -11.95 1.31
N ASN A 65 -13.04 -13.20 1.13
CA ASN A 65 -14.47 -13.55 1.03
C ASN A 65 -15.06 -13.98 2.38
N GLY A 66 -14.37 -13.72 3.50
CA GLY A 66 -14.92 -13.91 4.84
C GLY A 66 -15.04 -15.38 5.27
N LEU A 67 -14.35 -16.31 4.60
CA LEU A 67 -14.30 -17.70 5.03
C LEU A 67 -13.54 -17.79 6.37
N GLY A 68 -13.94 -18.73 7.23
CA GLY A 68 -13.30 -18.93 8.54
C GLY A 68 -11.99 -19.71 8.46
N ILE A 69 -11.25 -19.74 9.57
CA ILE A 69 -9.97 -20.47 9.67
C ILE A 69 -10.17 -21.97 9.39
N GLU A 70 -11.31 -22.50 9.79
CA GLU A 70 -11.77 -23.87 9.57
C GLU A 70 -11.92 -24.23 8.09
N ASP A 71 -12.21 -23.25 7.24
CA ASP A 71 -12.39 -23.40 5.79
C ASP A 71 -11.08 -23.18 5.01
N LEU A 72 -9.96 -22.98 5.71
CA LEU A 72 -8.64 -22.88 5.09
C LEU A 72 -7.91 -24.23 5.11
N PRO A 73 -7.07 -24.51 4.09
CA PRO A 73 -6.12 -25.61 4.17
C PRO A 73 -5.11 -25.36 5.30
N LYS A 74 -5.35 -25.95 6.48
CA LYS A 74 -4.70 -25.63 7.76
C LYS A 74 -3.18 -25.60 7.67
N PHE A 75 -2.57 -26.61 7.04
CA PHE A 75 -1.12 -26.66 6.90
C PHE A 75 -0.58 -25.55 5.97
N CYS A 76 -1.28 -25.30 4.86
CA CYS A 76 -0.91 -24.24 3.92
C CYS A 76 -0.98 -22.85 4.57
N TYR A 77 -2.03 -22.59 5.37
CA TYR A 77 -2.16 -21.35 6.12
C TYR A 77 -1.12 -21.24 7.24
N SER A 78 -0.83 -22.31 7.99
CA SER A 78 0.20 -22.27 9.04
C SER A 78 1.59 -22.00 8.48
N VAL A 79 1.92 -22.54 7.30
CA VAL A 79 3.18 -22.22 6.62
C VAL A 79 3.19 -20.75 6.19
N HIS A 80 2.08 -20.23 5.65
CA HIS A 80 1.96 -18.83 5.28
C HIS A 80 2.19 -17.90 6.48
N LYS A 81 1.48 -18.13 7.59
CA LYS A 81 1.66 -17.42 8.86
C LYS A 81 3.11 -17.50 9.35
N GLY A 82 3.69 -18.69 9.35
CA GLY A 82 5.07 -18.90 9.79
C GLY A 82 6.11 -18.19 8.93
N VAL A 83 5.88 -18.05 7.62
CA VAL A 83 6.75 -17.23 6.75
C VAL A 83 6.66 -15.75 7.12
N VAL A 84 5.46 -15.22 7.35
CA VAL A 84 5.27 -13.82 7.79
C VAL A 84 5.96 -13.57 9.13
N GLU A 85 5.72 -14.44 10.11
CA GLU A 85 6.33 -14.34 11.44
C GLU A 85 7.87 -14.42 11.40
N ARG A 86 8.42 -15.37 10.64
CA ARG A 86 9.88 -15.51 10.51
C ARG A 86 10.50 -14.31 9.83
N TYR A 87 9.87 -13.80 8.78
CA TYR A 87 10.35 -12.62 8.07
C TYR A 87 10.38 -11.41 9.00
N PHE A 88 9.29 -11.20 9.74
CA PHE A 88 9.19 -10.14 10.74
C PHE A 88 10.29 -10.23 11.80
N LYS A 89 10.58 -11.43 12.30
CA LYS A 89 11.67 -11.69 13.26
C LYS A 89 13.08 -11.65 12.66
N GLY A 90 13.25 -11.14 11.43
CA GLY A 90 14.54 -11.06 10.74
C GLY A 90 15.16 -12.41 10.37
N LYS A 91 14.37 -13.50 10.39
CA LYS A 91 14.86 -14.85 10.09
C LYS A 91 14.76 -15.14 8.60
N THR A 92 15.63 -16.04 8.13
CA THR A 92 15.56 -16.54 6.75
C THR A 92 14.20 -17.18 6.46
N VAL A 93 13.66 -16.84 5.29
CA VAL A 93 12.38 -17.32 4.76
C VAL A 93 12.55 -17.81 3.33
N VAL A 94 11.65 -18.71 2.92
CA VAL A 94 11.65 -19.30 1.56
C VAL A 94 11.31 -18.25 0.49
N TYR A 95 10.48 -17.27 0.84
CA TYR A 95 10.13 -16.14 -0.01
C TYR A 95 9.84 -14.91 0.86
N ARG A 96 10.07 -13.71 0.33
CA ARG A 96 9.71 -12.46 1.02
C ARG A 96 8.18 -12.28 1.00
N PRO A 97 7.50 -12.20 2.16
CA PRO A 97 6.08 -11.94 2.20
C PRO A 97 5.82 -10.49 1.76
N SER A 98 4.93 -10.34 0.78
CA SER A 98 4.40 -9.05 0.32
C SER A 98 2.93 -9.28 0.02
N ASP A 99 2.08 -8.32 0.40
CA ASP A 99 0.62 -8.43 0.24
C ASP A 99 0.05 -9.71 0.89
N SER A 100 0.58 -10.09 2.06
CA SER A 100 0.24 -11.35 2.72
C SER A 100 -0.96 -11.16 3.65
N TYR A 101 -2.04 -11.90 3.39
CA TYR A 101 -3.29 -11.78 4.14
C TYR A 101 -3.29 -12.73 5.34
N LEU A 102 -3.54 -12.21 6.53
CA LEU A 102 -3.70 -12.96 7.77
C LEU A 102 -5.02 -12.57 8.45
N TYR A 103 -5.65 -13.49 9.18
CA TYR A 103 -6.71 -13.08 10.09
C TYR A 103 -6.17 -12.12 11.14
N LEU A 104 -7.01 -11.20 11.60
CA LEU A 104 -6.62 -10.15 12.53
C LEU A 104 -5.95 -10.73 13.78
N ILE A 105 -6.53 -11.78 14.37
CA ILE A 105 -5.97 -12.40 15.57
C ILE A 105 -4.55 -12.96 15.35
N ASP A 106 -4.27 -13.53 14.18
CA ASP A 106 -2.96 -14.08 13.84
C ASP A 106 -1.94 -12.98 13.51
N PHE A 107 -2.39 -11.91 12.86
CA PHE A 107 -1.59 -10.71 12.68
C PHE A 107 -1.17 -10.16 14.06
N LEU A 108 -2.13 -9.93 14.96
CA LEU A 108 -1.84 -9.38 16.27
C LEU A 108 -0.95 -10.31 17.11
N ASP A 109 -1.10 -11.63 16.98
CA ASP A 109 -0.22 -12.60 17.65
C ASP A 109 1.24 -12.49 17.20
N ILE A 110 1.48 -12.16 15.92
CA ILE A 110 2.83 -11.96 15.37
C ILE A 110 3.45 -10.65 15.88
N TYR A 111 2.71 -9.55 15.80
CA TYR A 111 3.24 -8.19 16.03
C TYR A 111 3.06 -7.71 17.48
N PHE A 112 2.11 -8.27 18.23
CA PHE A 112 1.73 -7.85 19.59
C PHE A 112 1.54 -9.07 20.53
N HIS A 113 2.43 -10.06 20.43
CA HIS A 113 2.32 -11.40 21.02
C HIS A 113 1.83 -11.49 22.48
N GLU A 114 2.18 -10.55 23.35
CA GLU A 114 1.75 -10.56 24.77
C GLU A 114 0.31 -10.04 24.94
N ASN A 115 -0.11 -9.09 24.10
CA ASN A 115 -1.35 -8.35 24.25
C ASN A 115 -2.40 -8.67 23.16
N TYR A 116 -2.07 -9.53 22.19
CA TYR A 116 -2.89 -9.74 20.99
C TYR A 116 -4.36 -10.07 21.25
N ARG A 117 -4.68 -10.89 22.26
CA ARG A 117 -6.08 -11.24 22.57
C ARG A 117 -6.87 -10.04 23.08
N ARG A 118 -6.25 -9.24 23.96
CA ARG A 118 -6.85 -8.01 24.49
C ARG A 118 -6.99 -6.97 23.37
N LEU A 119 -5.93 -6.79 22.59
CA LEU A 119 -5.89 -5.87 21.46
C LEU A 119 -6.94 -6.23 20.40
N ASN A 120 -7.08 -7.52 20.06
CA ASN A 120 -8.12 -8.00 19.15
C ASN A 120 -9.51 -7.64 19.66
N LYS A 121 -9.79 -7.90 20.95
CA LYS A 121 -11.05 -7.52 21.59
C LYS A 121 -11.29 -6.01 21.50
N PHE A 122 -10.29 -5.19 21.85
CA PHE A 122 -10.44 -3.74 21.83
C PHE A 122 -10.62 -3.17 20.43
N LEU A 123 -9.93 -3.71 19.42
CA LEU A 123 -10.13 -3.35 18.02
C LEU A 123 -11.54 -3.72 17.53
N THR A 124 -12.02 -4.94 17.83
CA THR A 124 -13.37 -5.38 17.46
C THR A 124 -14.46 -4.47 18.06
N PHE A 125 -14.29 -4.05 19.32
CA PHE A 125 -15.24 -3.15 19.99
C PHE A 125 -14.91 -1.65 19.83
N LYS A 126 -13.92 -1.30 19.00
CA LYS A 126 -13.45 0.08 18.77
C LYS A 126 -13.17 0.85 20.08
N ASN A 127 -12.62 0.18 21.09
CA ASN A 127 -12.19 0.80 22.35
C ASN A 127 -10.79 1.42 22.17
N TRP A 128 -10.76 2.60 21.54
CA TRP A 128 -9.54 3.23 21.07
C TRP A 128 -8.56 3.62 22.18
N ASP A 129 -9.06 4.06 23.34
CA ASP A 129 -8.18 4.44 24.45
C ASP A 129 -7.30 3.27 24.91
N GLU A 130 -7.85 2.05 24.93
CA GLU A 130 -7.10 0.85 25.29
C GLU A 130 -6.20 0.34 24.15
N VAL A 131 -6.62 0.50 22.89
CA VAL A 131 -5.77 0.22 21.72
C VAL A 131 -4.55 1.13 21.74
N ASP A 132 -4.78 2.44 21.89
CA ASP A 132 -3.74 3.46 21.90
C ASP A 132 -2.76 3.22 23.06
N LYS A 133 -3.24 2.82 24.25
CA LYS A 133 -2.35 2.42 25.37
C LYS A 133 -1.41 1.28 24.99
N ILE A 134 -1.94 0.18 24.44
CA ILE A 134 -1.14 -1.01 24.11
C ILE A 134 -0.10 -0.69 23.02
N ILE A 135 -0.49 0.05 21.98
CA ILE A 135 0.44 0.38 20.89
C ILE A 135 1.50 1.37 21.40
N ASN A 136 1.11 2.40 22.16
CA ASN A 136 2.06 3.37 22.70
C ASN A 136 3.04 2.76 23.73
N GLU A 137 2.65 1.73 24.48
CA GLU A 137 3.58 0.98 25.33
C GLU A 137 4.69 0.33 24.51
N LYS A 138 4.37 -0.22 23.34
CA LYS A 138 5.35 -0.81 22.42
C LYS A 138 6.28 0.23 21.81
N ILE A 139 5.74 1.38 21.41
CA ILE A 139 6.53 2.53 20.93
C ILE A 139 7.51 2.99 22.02
N LYS A 140 7.06 3.11 23.28
CA LYS A 140 7.92 3.46 24.43
C LYS A 140 9.00 2.43 24.75
N GLN A 141 8.81 1.17 24.35
CA GLN A 141 9.82 0.11 24.44
C GLN A 141 10.90 0.22 23.34
N GLY A 142 10.79 1.21 22.44
CA GLY A 142 11.72 1.44 21.34
C GLY A 142 11.45 0.56 20.11
N GLU A 143 10.28 -0.08 20.02
CA GLU A 143 9.89 -0.75 18.77
C GLU A 143 9.62 0.32 17.68
N PRO A 144 10.08 0.10 16.43
CA PRO A 144 9.94 1.07 15.34
C PRO A 144 8.53 1.03 14.74
N ILE A 145 7.54 1.25 15.59
CA ILE A 145 6.11 1.22 15.27
C ILE A 145 5.61 2.64 15.16
N GLU A 146 4.92 2.92 14.06
CA GLU A 146 4.11 4.09 13.87
C GLU A 146 2.73 3.64 13.41
N TYR A 147 1.68 4.34 13.82
CA TYR A 147 0.33 3.93 13.45
C TYR A 147 -0.63 5.09 13.27
N PHE A 148 -1.63 4.87 12.43
CA PHE A 148 -2.72 5.79 12.20
C PHE A 148 -4.02 5.01 12.11
N ARG A 149 -5.10 5.56 12.67
CA ARG A 149 -6.41 4.91 12.67
C ARG A 149 -7.41 5.74 11.90
N THR A 150 -8.18 5.06 11.06
CA THR A 150 -9.35 5.61 10.37
C THR A 150 -10.62 4.99 10.96
N GLN A 151 -11.78 5.20 10.35
CA GLN A 151 -13.04 4.63 10.81
C GLN A 151 -13.09 3.11 10.66
N ASN A 152 -12.52 2.60 9.56
CA ASN A 152 -12.58 1.20 9.13
C ASN A 152 -11.20 0.51 9.07
N HIS A 153 -10.11 1.27 9.22
CA HIS A 153 -8.77 0.72 9.08
C HIS A 153 -7.85 1.13 10.24
N VAL A 154 -6.84 0.30 10.48
CA VAL A 154 -5.66 0.67 11.28
C VAL A 154 -4.43 0.43 10.41
N LEU A 155 -3.69 1.50 10.17
CA LEU A 155 -2.43 1.51 9.44
C LEU A 155 -1.30 1.39 10.44
N ILE A 156 -0.41 0.43 10.24
CA ILE A 156 0.75 0.21 11.10
C ILE A 156 1.99 0.17 10.22
N LYS A 157 2.87 1.15 10.37
CA LYS A 157 4.21 1.15 9.79
C LYS A 157 5.16 0.54 10.81
N TYR A 158 5.78 -0.57 10.45
CA TYR A 158 6.81 -1.23 11.24
C TYR A 158 8.13 -1.18 10.48
N GLY A 159 9.04 -0.28 10.89
CA GLY A 159 10.22 0.06 10.09
C GLY A 159 9.80 0.56 8.70
N ASP A 160 10.20 -0.14 7.64
CA ASP A 160 9.88 0.21 6.24
C ASP A 160 8.60 -0.46 5.71
N TYR A 161 7.96 -1.32 6.51
CA TYR A 161 6.82 -2.11 6.07
C TYR A 161 5.51 -1.50 6.52
N LEU A 162 4.58 -1.35 5.59
CA LEU A 162 3.20 -0.95 5.88
C LEU A 162 2.31 -2.18 6.04
N HIS A 163 1.58 -2.22 7.15
CA HIS A 163 0.53 -3.18 7.44
C HIS A 163 -0.81 -2.46 7.50
N VAL A 164 -1.87 -3.10 6.99
CA VAL A 164 -3.21 -2.53 6.97
C VAL A 164 -4.18 -3.53 7.58
N ILE A 165 -4.81 -3.15 8.70
CA ILE A 165 -5.90 -3.89 9.32
C ILE A 165 -7.22 -3.41 8.74
N PHE A 166 -8.05 -4.34 8.29
CA PHE A 166 -9.42 -4.14 7.83
C PHE A 166 -10.37 -4.54 8.98
N LEU A 167 -10.89 -3.54 9.70
CA LEU A 167 -11.55 -3.77 11.00
C LEU A 167 -12.86 -4.54 10.85
N ASN A 168 -13.65 -4.23 9.82
CA ASN A 168 -14.96 -4.83 9.63
C ASN A 168 -14.84 -6.26 9.10
N GLU A 169 -13.81 -6.52 8.31
CA GLU A 169 -13.54 -7.79 7.66
C GLU A 169 -12.74 -8.76 8.54
N GLY A 170 -12.06 -8.25 9.58
CA GLY A 170 -11.34 -9.08 10.55
C GLY A 170 -10.06 -9.70 10.01
N TYR A 171 -9.40 -9.06 9.05
CA TYR A 171 -8.10 -9.48 8.51
C TYR A 171 -7.11 -8.31 8.39
N ALA A 172 -5.85 -8.63 8.14
CA ALA A 172 -4.81 -7.66 7.86
C ALA A 172 -4.00 -8.04 6.62
N ILE A 173 -3.59 -7.03 5.85
CA ILE A 173 -2.60 -7.13 4.79
C ILE A 173 -1.23 -6.81 5.38
N CYS A 174 -0.31 -7.76 5.30
CA CYS A 174 1.06 -7.59 5.76
C CYS A 174 1.97 -7.17 4.61
N ASN A 175 2.78 -6.12 4.83
CA ASN A 175 3.69 -5.57 3.83
C ASN A 175 2.93 -5.23 2.53
N ALA A 176 1.92 -4.37 2.69
CA ALA A 176 1.05 -3.88 1.62
C ALA A 176 1.86 -3.11 0.58
N ASN A 177 1.74 -3.52 -0.68
CA ASN A 177 2.61 -3.08 -1.76
C ASN A 177 1.88 -3.09 -3.12
N ARG A 178 1.47 -4.25 -3.63
CA ARG A 178 0.91 -4.39 -4.99
C ARG A 178 -0.61 -4.47 -5.00
N GLU A 179 -1.23 -4.64 -3.84
CA GLU A 179 -2.68 -4.59 -3.72
C GLU A 179 -3.22 -3.22 -4.12
N LYS A 180 -4.42 -3.23 -4.72
CA LYS A 180 -5.15 -2.00 -4.99
C LYS A 180 -5.62 -1.36 -3.68
N ILE A 181 -5.67 -0.05 -3.65
CA ILE A 181 -6.29 0.70 -2.56
C ILE A 181 -7.80 0.76 -2.82
N GLU A 182 -8.60 0.32 -1.85
CA GLU A 182 -10.04 0.10 -2.06
C GLU A 182 -10.91 1.32 -1.75
N SER A 183 -10.38 2.31 -1.01
CA SER A 183 -11.15 3.49 -0.58
C SER A 183 -10.28 4.75 -0.47
N LEU A 184 -10.92 5.91 -0.60
CA LEU A 184 -10.31 7.22 -0.36
C LEU A 184 -9.90 7.39 1.11
N GLU A 185 -10.67 6.82 2.04
CA GLU A 185 -10.34 6.77 3.47
C GLU A 185 -8.95 6.17 3.70
N LEU A 186 -8.59 5.12 2.95
CA LEU A 186 -7.29 4.48 3.09
C LEU A 186 -6.16 5.34 2.51
N ILE A 187 -6.41 6.05 1.41
CA ILE A 187 -5.47 7.01 0.81
C ILE A 187 -5.18 8.14 1.81
N GLU A 188 -6.24 8.76 2.33
CA GLU A 188 -6.15 9.84 3.32
C GLU A 188 -5.42 9.36 4.58
N GLY A 189 -5.80 8.20 5.12
CA GLY A 189 -5.15 7.64 6.30
C GLY A 189 -3.65 7.40 6.10
N MET A 190 -3.24 6.91 4.93
CA MET A 190 -1.82 6.72 4.61
C MET A 190 -1.09 8.04 4.49
N LEU A 191 -1.65 9.02 3.80
CA LEU A 191 -1.03 10.34 3.68
C LEU A 191 -0.87 11.00 5.06
N LYS A 192 -1.89 10.92 5.92
CA LYS A 192 -1.82 11.44 7.30
C LYS A 192 -0.80 10.70 8.17
N LEU A 193 -0.69 9.38 8.02
CA LEU A 193 0.34 8.60 8.71
C LEU A 193 1.73 9.12 8.34
N TYR A 194 2.04 9.28 7.06
CA TYR A 194 3.36 9.71 6.64
C TYR A 194 3.62 11.20 6.86
N ALA A 195 2.61 12.06 6.70
CA ALA A 195 2.72 13.48 7.02
C ALA A 195 3.11 13.70 8.49
N HIS A 196 2.51 12.94 9.41
CA HIS A 196 2.88 13.02 10.82
C HIS A 196 4.35 12.64 11.10
N LEU A 197 4.93 11.76 10.28
CA LEU A 197 6.29 11.26 10.47
C LEU A 197 7.37 12.12 9.82
N SER A 198 7.01 12.72 8.68
CA SER A 198 7.99 13.25 7.74
C SER A 198 7.72 14.69 7.31
N PHE A 199 6.46 15.13 7.28
CA PHE A 199 6.06 16.41 6.67
C PHE A 199 4.75 16.95 7.27
N SER A 200 4.82 17.49 8.49
CA SER A 200 3.65 17.86 9.29
C SER A 200 2.82 19.03 8.75
N GLU A 201 3.41 19.86 7.91
CA GLU A 201 2.87 21.11 7.37
C GLU A 201 2.09 20.89 6.07
N VAL A 202 2.06 19.64 5.57
CA VAL A 202 1.30 19.28 4.38
C VAL A 202 -0.19 19.21 4.70
N GLU A 203 -0.97 19.98 3.95
CA GLU A 203 -2.42 20.00 4.07
C GLU A 203 -3.02 18.82 3.32
N ILE A 204 -3.85 18.03 4.00
CA ILE A 204 -4.51 16.83 3.44
C ILE A 204 -6.02 16.96 3.65
N GLU A 205 -6.77 17.04 2.56
CA GLU A 205 -8.22 17.21 2.60
C GLU A 205 -8.95 16.22 1.69
N MET A 206 -10.10 15.73 2.15
CA MET A 206 -10.95 14.89 1.32
C MET A 206 -11.86 15.78 0.46
N ASN A 207 -11.67 15.74 -0.85
CA ASN A 207 -12.49 16.46 -1.81
C ASN A 207 -13.64 15.57 -2.28
N SER A 208 -14.84 15.87 -1.77
CA SER A 208 -16.05 15.09 -2.07
C SER A 208 -16.55 15.28 -3.50
N GLU A 209 -16.25 16.42 -4.13
CA GLU A 209 -16.70 16.72 -5.49
C GLU A 209 -15.93 15.88 -6.52
N ASP A 210 -14.61 15.82 -6.38
CA ASP A 210 -13.71 15.10 -7.29
C ASP A 210 -13.52 13.62 -6.92
N SER A 211 -14.15 13.17 -5.82
CA SER A 211 -13.94 11.84 -5.25
C SER A 211 -12.45 11.52 -5.12
N ALA A 212 -11.70 12.47 -4.56
CA ALA A 212 -10.25 12.42 -4.44
C ALA A 212 -9.78 12.88 -3.06
N VAL A 213 -8.54 12.57 -2.72
CA VAL A 213 -7.83 13.15 -1.58
C VAL A 213 -6.83 14.16 -2.15
N ASP A 214 -7.01 15.41 -1.76
CA ASP A 214 -6.15 16.51 -2.15
C ASP A 214 -5.03 16.65 -1.12
N VAL A 215 -3.81 16.79 -1.63
CA VAL A 215 -2.60 17.00 -0.83
C VAL A 215 -1.90 18.25 -1.34
N GLN A 216 -1.63 19.20 -0.46
CA GLN A 216 -0.98 20.46 -0.81
C GLN A 216 0.30 20.65 -0.01
N ILE A 217 1.39 20.94 -0.72
CA ILE A 217 2.68 21.33 -0.15
C ILE A 217 3.08 22.71 -0.69
N SER A 218 3.67 23.53 0.17
CA SER A 218 4.19 24.85 -0.18
C SER A 218 5.72 24.85 -0.08
N VAL A 219 6.39 25.32 -1.13
CA VAL A 219 7.83 25.57 -1.12
C VAL A 219 8.07 27.09 -1.03
N PRO A 220 8.73 27.59 0.03
CA PRO A 220 8.92 29.01 0.26
C PRO A 220 9.57 29.73 -0.93
N PHE A 221 9.12 30.97 -1.20
CA PHE A 221 9.61 31.75 -2.33
C PHE A 221 11.13 31.94 -2.32
N ASP A 222 11.73 32.18 -1.16
CA ASP A 222 13.17 32.35 -1.02
C ASP A 222 13.95 31.10 -1.42
N VAL A 223 13.46 29.90 -1.10
CA VAL A 223 14.03 28.63 -1.60
C VAL A 223 13.81 28.47 -3.09
N ALA A 224 12.60 28.70 -3.58
CA ALA A 224 12.28 28.59 -5.00
C ALA A 224 13.07 29.61 -5.85
N SER A 225 13.37 30.80 -5.31
CA SER A 225 14.11 31.88 -5.97
C SER A 225 15.63 31.65 -6.01
N GLN A 226 16.16 30.78 -5.14
CA GLN A 226 17.57 30.36 -5.18
C GLN A 226 17.86 29.41 -6.34
N VAL A 227 16.81 28.87 -6.98
CA VAL A 227 16.95 28.07 -8.19
C VAL A 227 17.39 28.99 -9.33
N SER A 228 18.65 28.91 -9.73
CA SER A 228 19.22 29.82 -10.74
C SER A 228 18.59 29.55 -12.11
N GLU A 229 18.05 30.60 -12.76
CA GLU A 229 17.57 30.54 -14.15
C GLU A 229 18.70 30.21 -15.13
N ASP A 230 19.93 30.62 -14.83
CA ASP A 230 21.13 30.44 -15.65
C ASP A 230 21.85 29.10 -15.43
N TYR A 231 21.15 28.04 -15.00
CA TYR A 231 21.76 26.71 -14.91
C TYR A 231 22.05 26.17 -16.31
N THR A 232 23.21 26.54 -16.86
CA THR A 232 23.73 25.99 -18.11
C THR A 232 23.98 24.51 -17.91
N ILE A 233 23.10 23.70 -18.49
CA ILE A 233 23.30 22.26 -18.62
C ILE A 233 24.50 22.07 -19.55
N SER A 234 25.72 21.98 -19.00
CA SER A 234 26.84 21.49 -19.77
C SER A 234 26.52 20.05 -20.17
N THR A 235 26.34 19.83 -21.47
CA THR A 235 25.96 18.57 -22.10
C THR A 235 27.10 17.55 -22.19
N GLU A 236 28.16 17.72 -21.42
CA GLU A 236 29.37 16.91 -21.53
C GLU A 236 29.75 16.45 -20.12
N GLU A 237 30.20 15.19 -20.04
CA GLU A 237 30.62 14.44 -18.85
C GLU A 237 29.50 13.65 -18.14
N GLU A 238 29.18 12.52 -18.78
CA GLU A 238 28.97 11.23 -18.11
C GLU A 238 30.20 10.91 -17.23
N ASP A 239 30.35 11.56 -16.07
CA ASP A 239 31.27 11.08 -15.05
C ASP A 239 30.51 10.77 -13.76
N GLU A 240 30.53 9.49 -13.45
CA GLU A 240 30.22 8.92 -12.15
C GLU A 240 31.06 9.65 -11.07
N GLU A 241 30.47 9.87 -9.89
CA GLU A 241 31.18 10.22 -8.65
C GLU A 241 31.53 11.69 -8.34
N VAL A 242 30.63 12.67 -8.54
CA VAL A 242 30.49 13.79 -7.57
C VAL A 242 29.03 14.26 -7.51
N GLU A 243 28.17 13.52 -6.81
CA GLU A 243 26.84 13.98 -6.40
C GLU A 243 26.98 15.09 -5.33
N ILE A 244 27.38 16.30 -5.73
CA ILE A 244 26.92 17.47 -4.99
C ILE A 244 25.49 17.67 -5.47
N GLU A 245 24.53 17.14 -4.70
CA GLU A 245 23.09 17.44 -4.80
C GLU A 245 22.87 18.96 -4.67
N ASN A 246 23.21 19.71 -5.70
CA ASN A 246 22.93 21.14 -5.72
C ASN A 246 21.43 21.30 -5.96
N HIS A 247 20.75 22.15 -5.20
CA HIS A 247 19.30 22.37 -5.29
C HIS A 247 18.81 22.58 -6.74
N ASN A 248 19.66 23.21 -7.57
CA ASN A 248 19.47 23.42 -9.01
C ASN A 248 19.39 22.12 -9.82
N HIS A 249 20.23 21.11 -9.53
CA HIS A 249 20.27 19.87 -10.28
C HIS A 249 18.93 19.12 -10.19
N TYR A 250 18.36 19.01 -8.98
CA TYR A 250 17.06 18.38 -8.82
C TYR A 250 15.96 19.18 -9.51
N PHE A 251 15.84 20.49 -9.25
CA PHE A 251 14.76 21.31 -9.81
C PHE A 251 14.75 21.31 -11.34
N TRP A 252 15.92 21.34 -11.99
CA TRP A 252 16.00 21.40 -13.45
C TRP A 252 15.99 20.03 -14.15
N ARG A 253 16.47 18.96 -13.51
CA ARG A 253 16.56 17.63 -14.16
C ARG A 253 15.60 16.58 -13.63
N LYS A 254 15.34 16.56 -12.32
CA LYS A 254 14.58 15.48 -11.67
C LYS A 254 13.15 15.89 -11.36
N PHE A 255 12.91 17.10 -10.88
CA PHE A 255 11.56 17.59 -10.56
C PHE A 255 10.56 17.50 -11.73
N PRO A 256 10.89 17.90 -12.98
CA PRO A 256 9.97 17.75 -14.10
C PRO A 256 9.68 16.27 -14.43
N LYS A 257 10.66 15.39 -14.23
CA LYS A 257 10.50 13.94 -14.43
C LYS A 257 9.60 13.35 -13.34
N ASP A 258 9.82 13.72 -12.09
CA ASP A 258 9.00 13.30 -10.97
C ASP A 258 7.55 13.76 -11.17
N LEU A 259 7.31 15.01 -11.57
CA LEU A 259 5.97 15.52 -11.90
C LEU A 259 5.32 14.76 -13.06
N PHE A 260 6.08 14.44 -14.10
CA PHE A 260 5.59 13.64 -15.22
C PHE A 260 5.19 12.22 -14.76
N GLU A 261 6.04 11.55 -13.96
CA GLU A 261 5.71 10.24 -13.39
C GLU A 261 4.50 10.30 -12.44
N LEU A 262 4.33 11.38 -11.69
CA LEU A 262 3.17 11.58 -10.82
C LEU A 262 1.89 11.86 -11.61
N SER A 263 1.98 12.48 -12.79
CA SER A 263 0.82 12.74 -13.65
C SER A 263 0.12 11.45 -14.10
N ASP A 264 0.86 10.34 -14.16
CA ASP A 264 0.32 9.01 -14.43
C ASP A 264 -0.49 8.44 -13.25
N LEU A 265 -0.18 8.88 -12.02
CA LEU A 265 -0.72 8.34 -10.77
C LEU A 265 -1.84 9.20 -10.17
N CYS A 266 -1.72 10.52 -10.28
CA CYS A 266 -2.68 11.49 -9.74
C CYS A 266 -3.78 11.77 -10.77
N GLU A 267 -4.99 12.10 -10.31
CA GLU A 267 -6.06 12.54 -11.22
C GLU A 267 -5.73 13.91 -11.79
N ASN A 268 -5.25 14.83 -10.94
CA ASN A 268 -4.81 16.17 -11.30
C ASN A 268 -3.55 16.56 -10.52
N ILE A 269 -2.70 17.38 -11.14
CA ILE A 269 -1.57 18.08 -10.50
C ILE A 269 -1.74 19.56 -10.82
N HIS A 270 -1.75 20.41 -9.80
CA HIS A 270 -1.84 21.87 -9.95
C HIS A 270 -0.61 22.50 -9.31
N ILE A 271 -0.01 23.43 -10.05
CA ILE A 271 1.17 24.17 -9.61
C ILE A 271 0.83 25.65 -9.74
N ASP A 272 0.89 26.37 -8.64
CA ASP A 272 0.54 27.79 -8.58
C ASP A 272 1.46 28.55 -7.62
N LYS A 273 1.26 29.86 -7.50
CA LYS A 273 1.90 30.70 -6.49
C LYS A 273 0.87 31.24 -5.51
N ASN A 274 1.20 31.21 -4.22
CA ASN A 274 0.37 31.88 -3.22
C ASN A 274 0.64 33.40 -3.20
N VAL A 275 -0.03 34.12 -2.29
CA VAL A 275 0.12 35.57 -2.10
C VAL A 275 1.54 35.99 -1.71
N TYR A 276 2.32 35.08 -1.13
CA TYR A 276 3.73 35.28 -0.75
C TYR A 276 4.72 34.87 -1.85
N ASN A 277 4.21 34.48 -3.04
CA ASN A 277 4.95 33.88 -4.14
C ASN A 277 5.56 32.50 -3.85
N ASP A 278 5.17 31.83 -2.77
CA ASP A 278 5.57 30.45 -2.52
C ASP A 278 5.00 29.55 -3.61
N LEU A 279 5.77 28.55 -4.01
CA LEU A 279 5.34 27.55 -4.98
C LEU A 279 4.40 26.56 -4.28
N LEU A 280 3.12 26.59 -4.66
CA LEU A 280 2.13 25.64 -4.21
C LEU A 280 2.05 24.46 -5.20
N ILE A 281 2.19 23.25 -4.68
CA ILE A 281 1.99 22.01 -5.44
C ILE A 281 0.82 21.27 -4.80
N LYS A 282 -0.27 21.13 -5.56
CA LYS A 282 -1.48 20.40 -5.16
C LYS A 282 -1.62 19.13 -5.99
N LEU A 283 -1.73 17.99 -5.32
CA LEU A 283 -1.93 16.67 -5.91
C LEU A 283 -3.32 16.14 -5.56
N SER A 284 -4.13 15.80 -6.56
CA SER A 284 -5.44 15.17 -6.35
C SER A 284 -5.35 13.67 -6.62
N ILE A 285 -5.57 12.85 -5.59
CA ILE A 285 -5.29 11.40 -5.63
C ILE A 285 -6.59 10.61 -5.49
N ASN A 286 -6.84 9.70 -6.43
CA ASN A 286 -8.02 8.83 -6.43
C ASN A 286 -7.61 7.35 -6.24
N THR A 287 -8.57 6.46 -5.99
CA THR A 287 -8.41 5.00 -6.00
C THR A 287 -8.01 4.40 -7.35
N ARG A 288 -8.00 5.21 -8.41
CA ARG A 288 -7.55 4.86 -9.75
C ARG A 288 -6.54 5.87 -10.24
N THR A 289 -5.58 5.40 -11.03
CA THR A 289 -4.57 6.22 -11.69
C THR A 289 -5.14 6.89 -12.94
N HIS A 290 -4.42 7.85 -13.51
CA HIS A 290 -4.77 8.44 -14.80
C HIS A 290 -4.56 7.47 -15.98
N ASN A 291 -3.69 6.47 -15.79
CA ASN A 291 -3.38 5.44 -16.79
C ASN A 291 -4.53 4.46 -17.08
N TYR A 292 -4.58 3.97 -18.34
CA TYR A 292 -5.52 2.96 -18.83
C TYR A 292 -4.79 1.67 -19.21
N ASN A 293 -5.42 0.53 -18.98
CA ASN A 293 -4.91 -0.76 -19.46
C ASN A 293 -5.28 -1.02 -20.93
N ASP A 294 -4.81 -2.13 -21.51
CA ASP A 294 -5.11 -2.55 -22.90
C ASP A 294 -6.61 -2.69 -23.21
N LYS A 295 -7.46 -2.78 -22.18
CA LYS A 295 -8.92 -2.86 -22.29
C LYS A 295 -9.60 -1.49 -22.12
N ASN A 296 -8.83 -0.40 -22.13
CA ASN A 296 -9.28 0.97 -21.91
C ASN A 296 -10.00 1.16 -20.55
N ILE A 297 -9.55 0.45 -19.52
CA ILE A 297 -10.05 0.60 -18.15
C ILE A 297 -8.97 1.28 -17.31
N LYS A 298 -9.33 2.33 -16.56
CA LYS A 298 -8.42 3.02 -15.62
C LYS A 298 -7.76 2.00 -14.68
N VAL A 299 -6.45 2.05 -14.58
CA VAL A 299 -5.65 1.17 -13.72
C VAL A 299 -5.90 1.54 -12.25
N PRO A 300 -6.10 0.57 -11.34
CA PRO A 300 -6.28 0.87 -9.93
C PRO A 300 -4.98 1.37 -9.29
N LEU A 301 -5.07 2.37 -8.41
CA LEU A 301 -3.95 2.83 -7.60
C LEU A 301 -3.57 1.74 -6.59
N ARG A 302 -2.26 1.44 -6.48
CA ARG A 302 -1.74 0.44 -5.54
C ARG A 302 -0.96 1.10 -4.42
N PHE A 303 -0.75 0.38 -3.32
CA PHE A 303 0.02 0.87 -2.16
C PHE A 303 1.41 1.41 -2.53
N ARG A 304 2.13 0.73 -3.43
CA ARG A 304 3.45 1.17 -3.91
C ARG A 304 3.39 2.45 -4.74
N ASP A 305 2.28 2.67 -5.43
CA ASP A 305 2.10 3.82 -6.30
C ASP A 305 1.86 5.04 -5.40
N LEU A 306 1.02 4.89 -4.35
CA LEU A 306 0.87 5.91 -3.31
C LEU A 306 2.18 6.15 -2.53
N LYS A 307 2.98 5.10 -2.29
CA LYS A 307 4.31 5.27 -1.68
C LYS A 307 5.21 6.18 -2.50
N LYS A 308 5.21 6.09 -3.85
CA LYS A 308 5.97 7.01 -4.70
C LYS A 308 5.52 8.46 -4.53
N ILE A 309 4.22 8.70 -4.40
CA ILE A 309 3.67 10.04 -4.14
C ILE A 309 4.18 10.56 -2.78
N ILE A 310 4.14 9.71 -1.75
CA ILE A 310 4.65 10.04 -0.42
C ILE A 310 6.16 10.32 -0.44
N ASP A 311 6.94 9.50 -1.14
CA ASP A 311 8.40 9.66 -1.26
C ASP A 311 8.74 10.99 -1.97
N PHE A 312 7.94 11.41 -2.96
CA PHE A 312 8.05 12.73 -3.57
C PHE A 312 7.75 13.86 -2.58
N LEU A 313 6.65 13.76 -1.84
CA LEU A 313 6.27 14.77 -0.84
C LEU A 313 7.34 14.91 0.26
N ASP A 314 7.84 13.78 0.77
CA ASP A 314 8.92 13.71 1.74
C ASP A 314 10.20 14.36 1.22
N TYR A 315 10.56 14.08 -0.04
CA TYR A 315 11.74 14.68 -0.66
C TYR A 315 11.59 16.20 -0.80
N ILE A 316 10.47 16.68 -1.34
CA ILE A 316 10.22 18.12 -1.51
C ILE A 316 10.25 18.83 -0.15
N TYR A 317 9.55 18.27 0.83
CA TYR A 317 9.47 18.84 2.17
C TYR A 317 10.84 18.90 2.85
N ASN A 318 11.55 17.78 2.96
CA ASN A 318 12.81 17.76 3.69
C ASN A 318 13.91 18.54 2.99
N LYS A 319 13.98 18.52 1.65
CA LYS A 319 15.05 19.19 0.91
C LYS A 319 14.83 20.68 0.72
N TYR A 320 13.58 21.12 0.63
CA TYR A 320 13.26 22.51 0.25
C TYR A 320 12.43 23.28 1.27
N TYR A 321 11.85 22.62 2.27
CA TYR A 321 11.13 23.31 3.34
C TYR A 321 11.94 23.31 4.64
N VAL A 322 12.33 22.14 5.15
CA VAL A 322 12.98 22.00 6.48
C VAL A 322 14.38 22.60 6.52
N ILE A 323 15.24 22.27 5.55
CA ILE A 323 16.63 22.77 5.50
C ILE A 323 16.67 24.31 5.51
N HIS A 324 15.64 24.95 4.95
CA HIS A 324 15.57 26.40 4.91
C HIS A 324 15.15 27.02 6.25
N LEU A 325 14.24 26.38 6.99
CA LEU A 325 13.86 26.83 8.34
C LEU A 325 15.03 26.77 9.34
N ASP A 326 15.98 25.86 9.16
CA ASP A 326 17.18 25.76 10.01
C ASP A 326 18.28 26.79 9.64
N LEU A 327 18.16 27.45 8.49
CA LEU A 327 19.12 28.45 7.99
C LEU A 327 18.69 29.91 8.21
N VAL A 328 17.43 30.14 8.60
CA VAL A 328 16.84 31.45 8.96
C VAL A 328 16.82 31.60 10.48
#